data_AF-A0A662DKE0-F1
#
_entry.id   AF-A0A662DKE0-F1
#
_cell.length_a   1.000
_cell.length_b   1.000
_cell.length_c   1.000
_cell.angle_alpha   90.00
_cell.angle_beta   90.00
_cell.angle_gamma   90.00
#
_symmetry.space_group_name_H-M   'P 1'
#
loop_
_entity.id
_entity.type
_entity.pdbx_description
1 polymer ?
#
loop_
_entity_poly.entity_id
_entity_poly.type
_entity_poly.pdbx_seq_one_letter_code
_entity_poly.pdbx_strand_id
1 'polypeptide(L)'
;MNFWQVVMLMAWLMLFAVFIWAMVAVFIDVANRADVSGVVTVGWIVLVLVAPVLGMLLYVWKRPKLTVYERRDAEAYEAAVVRGGTVKAEQIAELARLLSDGAITQDEYLKLKAETIG
;
A
#
# COMPACT_ATOMS: atom_id res chain seq x y z
N MET A 1 -11.64 44.21 -13.76
CA MET A 1 -11.07 43.01 -13.10
C MET A 1 -9.67 42.83 -13.65
N ASN A 2 -8.64 42.88 -12.80
CA ASN A 2 -7.25 42.93 -13.25
C ASN A 2 -6.69 41.51 -13.40
N PHE A 3 -5.69 41.30 -14.26
CA PHE A 3 -5.10 39.97 -14.52
C PHE A 3 -4.76 39.21 -13.22
N TRP A 4 -4.09 39.87 -12.27
CA TRP A 4 -3.74 39.29 -10.98
C TRP A 4 -4.96 38.89 -10.13
N GLN A 5 -6.07 39.61 -10.24
CA GLN A 5 -7.32 39.26 -9.55
C GLN A 5 -7.91 37.98 -10.14
N VAL A 6 -7.85 37.80 -11.46
CA VAL A 6 -8.32 36.57 -12.13
C VAL A 6 -7.45 35.38 -11.73
N VAL A 7 -6.12 35.55 -11.70
CA VAL A 7 -5.19 34.51 -11.27
C VAL A 7 -5.45 34.11 -9.81
N MET A 8 -5.61 35.09 -8.90
CA MET A 8 -5.94 34.81 -7.50
C MET A 8 -7.31 34.13 -7.36
N LEU A 9 -8.32 34.53 -8.15
CA LEU A 9 -9.65 33.92 -8.13
C LEU A 9 -9.59 32.46 -8.58
N MET A 10 -8.83 32.15 -9.64
CA MET A 10 -8.63 30.78 -10.12
C MET A 10 -7.87 29.92 -9.10
N ALA A 11 -6.85 30.47 -8.45
CA ALA A 11 -6.14 29.77 -7.38
C ALA A 11 -7.07 29.47 -6.19
N TRP A 12 -7.89 30.44 -5.78
CA TRP A 12 -8.91 30.26 -4.74
C TRP A 12 -9.96 29.22 -5.13
N LEU A 13 -10.42 29.23 -6.37
CA LEU A 13 -11.40 28.26 -6.87
C LEU A 13 -10.84 26.84 -6.90
N MET A 14 -9.57 26.68 -7.29
CA MET A 14 -8.88 25.39 -7.26
C MET A 14 -8.70 24.89 -5.82
N LEU A 15 -8.25 25.75 -4.89
CA LEU A 15 -8.13 25.40 -3.48
C LEU A 15 -9.49 25.02 -2.87
N PHE A 16 -10.54 25.75 -3.24
CA PHE A 16 -11.91 25.44 -2.82
C PHE A 16 -12.40 24.10 -3.40
N ALA A 17 -12.12 23.82 -4.67
CA ALA A 17 -12.45 22.54 -5.29
C ALA A 17 -11.73 21.37 -4.62
N VAL A 18 -10.44 21.52 -4.32
CA VAL A 18 -9.64 20.54 -3.56
C VAL A 18 -10.21 20.35 -2.16
N PHE A 19 -10.62 21.43 -1.49
CA PHE A 19 -11.26 21.38 -0.17
C PHE A 19 -12.55 20.55 -0.18
N ILE A 20 -13.44 20.80 -1.15
CA ILE A 20 -14.69 20.03 -1.30
C ILE A 20 -14.39 18.56 -1.61
N TRP A 21 -13.45 18.28 -2.50
CA TRP A 21 -13.01 16.91 -2.81
C TRP A 21 -12.42 16.19 -1.60
N ALA A 22 -11.60 16.88 -0.80
CA ALA A 22 -11.03 16.34 0.43
C ALA A 22 -12.12 16.02 1.45
N MET A 23 -13.15 16.86 1.59
CA MET A 23 -14.32 16.52 2.41
C MET A 23 -14.99 15.24 1.90
N VAL A 24 -15.34 15.16 0.61
CA VAL A 24 -15.98 13.97 0.03
C VAL A 24 -15.14 12.71 0.23
N ALA A 25 -13.81 12.79 0.06
CA ALA A 25 -12.92 11.66 0.31
C ALA A 25 -12.94 11.20 1.76
N VAL A 26 -12.99 12.14 2.73
CA VAL A 26 -13.13 11.82 4.16
C VAL A 26 -14.50 11.18 4.45
N PHE A 27 -15.58 11.66 3.82
CA PHE A 27 -16.90 11.04 3.93
C PHE A 27 -16.89 9.58 3.43
N ILE A 28 -16.29 9.32 2.27
CA ILE A 28 -16.18 7.97 1.68
C ILE A 28 -15.33 7.07 2.58
N ASP A 29 -14.22 7.58 3.13
CA ASP A 29 -13.36 6.83 4.05
C ASP A 29 -14.10 6.41 5.34
N VAL A 30 -14.86 7.33 5.94
CA VAL A 30 -15.67 7.03 7.13
C VAL A 30 -16.85 6.11 6.78
N ALA A 31 -17.48 6.26 5.62
CA ALA A 31 -18.59 5.41 5.20
C ALA A 31 -18.15 3.97 4.89
N ASN A 32 -16.91 3.76 4.45
CA ASN A 32 -16.34 2.44 4.21
C ASN A 32 -15.93 1.70 5.49
N ARG A 33 -16.00 2.36 6.65
CA ARG A 33 -15.69 1.76 7.96
C ARG A 33 -16.95 1.13 8.55
N ALA A 34 -17.05 -0.19 8.45
CA ALA A 34 -18.18 -1.00 8.94
C ALA A 34 -18.29 -1.04 10.48
N ASP A 35 -17.34 -0.45 11.21
CA ASP A 35 -17.20 -0.48 12.67
C ASP A 35 -17.69 0.79 13.39
N VAL A 36 -18.20 1.80 12.66
CA VAL A 36 -18.52 3.11 13.23
C VAL A 36 -20.03 3.37 13.24
N SER A 37 -20.62 3.51 14.44
CA SER A 37 -22.05 3.84 14.59
C SER A 37 -22.38 5.20 13.97
N GLY A 38 -23.55 5.32 13.31
CA GLY A 38 -23.92 6.49 12.51
C GLY A 38 -23.89 7.85 13.23
N VAL A 39 -23.99 7.88 14.56
CA VAL A 39 -23.90 9.12 15.36
C VAL A 39 -22.48 9.68 15.39
N VAL A 40 -21.47 8.82 15.43
CA VAL A 40 -20.05 9.23 15.40
C VAL A 40 -19.71 9.82 14.04
N THR A 41 -20.24 9.24 12.97
CA THR A 41 -20.09 9.75 11.60
C THR A 41 -20.65 11.17 11.47
N VAL A 42 -21.86 11.43 11.97
CA VAL A 42 -22.50 12.76 11.92
C VAL A 42 -21.72 13.80 12.73
N GLY A 43 -21.26 13.46 13.94
CA GLY A 43 -20.43 14.36 14.75
C GLY A 43 -19.10 14.70 14.08
N TRP A 44 -18.51 13.75 13.35
CA TRP A 44 -17.25 13.94 12.63
C TRP A 44 -17.38 14.86 11.42
N ILE A 45 -18.49 14.73 10.69
CA ILE A 45 -18.83 15.60 9.57
C ILE A 45 -18.92 17.07 10.02
N VAL A 46 -19.62 17.33 11.12
CA VAL A 46 -19.76 18.69 11.68
C VAL A 46 -18.41 19.26 12.11
N LEU A 47 -17.54 18.44 12.72
CA LEU A 47 -16.22 18.87 13.17
C LEU A 47 -15.28 19.22 12.01
N VAL A 48 -15.29 18.45 10.92
CA VAL A 48 -14.51 18.77 9.70
C VAL A 48 -15.03 20.04 9.03
N LEU A 49 -16.34 20.29 9.07
CA LEU A 49 -16.97 21.47 8.47
C LEU A 49 -16.58 22.77 9.20
N VAL A 50 -16.50 22.74 10.53
CA VAL A 50 -16.22 23.91 11.37
C VAL A 50 -14.72 24.12 11.58
N ALA A 51 -13.93 23.05 11.63
CA ALA A 51 -12.50 23.12 11.95
C ALA A 51 -11.67 22.18 11.07
N PRO A 52 -11.43 22.55 9.79
CA PRO A 52 -10.83 21.65 8.80
C PRO A 52 -9.41 21.21 9.16
N VAL A 53 -8.64 22.08 9.83
CA VAL A 53 -7.29 21.75 10.33
C VAL A 53 -7.35 20.71 11.46
N LEU A 54 -8.30 20.85 12.39
CA LEU A 54 -8.49 19.92 13.51
C LEU A 54 -8.99 18.55 13.03
N GLY A 55 -9.89 18.54 12.03
CA GLY A 55 -10.35 17.30 11.39
C GLY A 55 -9.21 16.49 10.78
N MET A 56 -8.27 17.15 10.09
CA MET A 56 -7.12 16.50 9.48
C MET A 56 -6.15 15.92 10.52
N LEU A 57 -5.89 16.64 11.61
CA LEU A 57 -5.01 16.20 12.69
C LEU A 57 -5.57 14.97 13.43
N LEU A 58 -6.87 14.97 13.72
CA LEU A 58 -7.52 13.85 14.42
C LEU A 58 -7.64 12.61 13.51
N TYR A 59 -7.81 12.79 12.19
CA TYR A 59 -7.79 11.70 11.21
C TYR A 59 -6.43 10.98 11.19
N VAL A 60 -5.33 11.73 11.11
CA VAL A 60 -3.98 11.16 11.14
C VAL A 60 -3.71 10.43 12.47
N TRP A 61 -4.19 10.97 13.59
CA TRP A 61 -4.00 10.35 14.90
C TRP A 61 -4.82 9.06 15.08
N LYS A 62 -6.03 9.01 14.52
CA LYS A 62 -6.91 7.84 14.58
C LYS A 62 -6.62 6.79 13.50
N ARG A 63 -5.78 7.09 12.50
CA ARG A 63 -5.45 6.16 11.41
C ARG A 63 -4.78 4.91 12.00
N PRO A 64 -5.44 3.73 11.95
CA PRO A 64 -4.80 2.50 12.38
C PRO A 64 -3.65 2.18 11.42
N LYS A 65 -2.56 1.68 11.99
CA LYS A 65 -1.43 1.17 11.21
C LYS A 65 -1.86 -0.13 10.53
N LEU A 66 -1.94 -0.09 9.21
CA LEU A 66 -2.28 -1.19 8.28
C LEU A 66 -3.77 -1.57 8.29
N THR A 67 -4.42 -1.28 7.17
CA THR A 67 -5.73 -1.84 6.82
C THR A 67 -5.61 -3.36 6.62
N VAL A 68 -6.69 -4.11 6.86
CA VAL A 68 -6.72 -5.58 6.71
C VAL A 68 -6.31 -6.02 5.30
N TYR A 69 -6.56 -5.18 4.29
CA TYR A 69 -6.11 -5.38 2.91
C TYR A 69 -4.58 -5.29 2.76
N GLU A 70 -3.95 -4.26 3.33
CA GLU A 70 -2.48 -4.11 3.29
C GLU A 70 -1.76 -5.26 4.02
N ARG A 71 -2.39 -5.86 5.04
CA ARG A 71 -1.85 -7.06 5.71
C ARG A 71 -1.89 -8.30 4.82
N ARG A 72 -2.99 -8.52 4.09
CA ARG A 72 -3.10 -9.66 3.17
C ARG A 72 -2.06 -9.61 2.05
N ASP A 73 -1.82 -8.43 1.50
CA ASP A 73 -0.84 -8.28 0.42
C ASP A 73 0.59 -8.46 0.94
N ALA A 74 0.89 -7.98 2.15
CA ALA A 74 2.17 -8.23 2.80
C ALA A 74 2.40 -9.72 3.11
N GLU A 75 1.40 -10.41 3.66
CA GLU A 75 1.46 -11.84 3.96
C GLU A 75 1.57 -12.70 2.68
N ALA A 76 0.86 -12.32 1.61
CA ALA A 76 0.93 -13.01 0.32
C ALA A 76 2.31 -12.84 -0.34
N TYR A 77 2.90 -11.64 -0.25
CA TYR A 77 4.24 -11.37 -0.75
C TYR A 77 5.30 -12.15 0.04
N GLU A 78 5.21 -12.16 1.36
CA GLU A 78 6.13 -12.90 2.22
C GLU A 78 6.03 -14.42 1.98
N ALA A 79 4.82 -14.96 1.84
CA ALA A 79 4.61 -16.36 1.50
C ALA A 79 5.16 -16.72 0.11
N ALA A 80 5.05 -15.84 -0.88
CA ALA A 80 5.58 -16.04 -2.22
C ALA A 80 7.12 -16.03 -2.23
N VAL A 81 7.75 -15.11 -1.49
CA VAL A 81 9.21 -15.00 -1.37
C VAL A 81 9.80 -16.20 -0.64
N VAL A 82 9.20 -16.61 0.49
CA VAL A 82 9.65 -17.78 1.26
C VAL A 82 9.52 -19.04 0.42
N ARG A 83 8.37 -19.26 -0.25
CA ARG A 83 8.13 -20.43 -1.10
C ARG A 83 9.10 -20.48 -2.28
N GLY A 84 9.32 -19.35 -2.95
CA GLY A 84 10.29 -19.24 -4.04
C GLY A 84 11.72 -19.55 -3.59
N GLY A 85 12.11 -19.09 -2.38
CA GLY A 85 13.39 -19.41 -1.77
C GLY A 85 13.58 -20.90 -1.47
N THR A 86 12.57 -21.56 -0.89
CA THR A 86 12.62 -23.02 -0.64
C THR A 86 12.72 -23.83 -1.92
N VAL A 87 11.96 -23.48 -2.97
CA VAL A 87 12.01 -24.18 -4.26
C VAL A 87 13.38 -24.05 -4.92
N LYS A 88 14.00 -22.86 -4.87
CA LYS A 88 15.38 -22.66 -5.35
C LYS A 88 16.39 -23.50 -4.55
N ALA A 89 16.22 -23.60 -3.23
CA ALA A 89 17.10 -24.41 -2.38
C ALA A 89 16.99 -25.92 -2.67
N GLU A 90 15.78 -26.42 -2.89
CA GLU A 90 15.52 -27.84 -3.26
C GLU A 90 16.14 -28.18 -4.62
N GLN A 91 16.02 -27.31 -5.63
CA GLN A 91 16.64 -27.50 -6.94
C GLN A 91 18.17 -27.55 -6.88
N ILE A 92 18.80 -26.70 -6.05
CA ILE A 92 20.26 -26.72 -5.86
C ILE A 92 20.72 -28.03 -5.19
N ALA A 93 19.92 -28.57 -4.26
CA ALA A 93 20.20 -29.85 -3.61
C ALA A 93 20.11 -31.03 -4.59
N GLU A 94 19.14 -31.00 -5.51
CA GLU A 94 19.01 -32.01 -6.57
C GLU A 94 20.18 -31.95 -7.58
N LEU A 95 20.59 -30.75 -7.99
CA LEU A 95 21.79 -30.56 -8.82
C LEU A 95 23.06 -31.11 -8.15
N ALA A 96 23.20 -30.96 -6.83
CA ALA A 96 24.34 -31.51 -6.10
C ALA A 96 24.34 -33.05 -6.08
N ARG A 97 23.16 -33.67 -6.03
CA ARG A 97 23.00 -35.12 -6.10
C ARG A 97 23.32 -35.67 -7.49
N LEU A 98 22.90 -34.98 -8.56
CA LEU A 98 23.26 -35.35 -9.93
C LEU A 98 24.78 -35.30 -10.16
N LEU A 99 25.48 -34.34 -9.53
CA LEU A 99 26.94 -34.26 -9.57
C LEU A 99 27.58 -35.44 -8.82
N SER A 100 27.06 -35.83 -7.64
CA SER A 100 27.58 -36.98 -6.90
C SER A 100 27.32 -38.31 -7.59
N ASP A 101 26.21 -38.43 -8.31
CA ASP A 101 25.85 -39.61 -9.10
C ASP A 101 26.64 -39.70 -10.43
N GLY A 102 27.44 -38.67 -10.74
CA GLY A 102 28.23 -38.58 -11.97
C GLY A 102 27.39 -38.33 -13.22
N ALA A 103 26.12 -37.96 -13.07
CA ALA A 103 25.20 -37.67 -14.17
C ALA A 103 25.49 -36.34 -14.86
N ILE A 104 26.14 -35.41 -14.16
CA ILE A 104 26.59 -34.11 -14.69
C ILE A 104 28.02 -33.83 -14.27
N THR A 105 28.73 -33.01 -15.05
CA THR A 105 30.07 -32.55 -14.75
C THR A 105 30.08 -31.34 -13.82
N GLN A 106 31.24 -31.04 -13.22
CA GLN A 106 31.39 -29.91 -12.30
C GLN A 106 31.12 -28.55 -12.98
N ASP A 107 31.49 -28.40 -14.25
CA ASP A 107 31.22 -27.19 -15.04
C ASP A 107 29.73 -27.01 -15.35
N GLU A 108 29.01 -28.11 -15.61
CA GLU A 108 27.55 -28.09 -15.83
C GLU A 108 26.79 -27.75 -14.55
N TYR A 109 27.22 -28.31 -13.41
CA TYR A 109 26.66 -27.98 -12.09
C TYR A 109 26.79 -26.48 -11.79
N LEU A 110 27.97 -25.88 -12.02
CA LEU A 110 28.21 -24.47 -11.77
C LEU A 110 27.34 -23.55 -12.63
N LYS A 111 27.13 -23.90 -13.91
CA LYS A 111 26.20 -23.17 -14.80
C LYS A 111 24.75 -23.25 -14.32
N LEU A 112 24.25 -24.44 -14.02
CA LEU A 112 22.86 -24.66 -13.62
C LEU A 112 22.54 -24.04 -12.26
N LYS A 113 23.50 -24.07 -11.33
CA LYS A 113 23.39 -23.39 -10.03
C LYS A 113 23.28 -21.87 -10.18
N ALA A 114 24.07 -21.28 -11.08
CA ALA A 114 24.02 -19.83 -11.34
C ALA A 114 22.66 -19.42 -11.92
N GLU A 115 22.09 -20.23 -12.82
CA GLU A 115 20.77 -20.02 -13.42
C GLU A 115 19.61 -20.15 -12.41
N THR A 116 19.75 -21.05 -11.42
CA THR A 116 18.74 -21.27 -10.38
C THR A 116 18.72 -20.16 -9.32
N ILE A 117 19.88 -19.56 -9.04
CA ILE A 117 20.01 -18.47 -8.06
C ILE A 117 19.63 -17.11 -8.68
N GLY A 118 19.91 -16.91 -9.98
CA GLY A 118 19.50 -15.74 -10.76
C GLY A 118 18.00 -15.52 -10.81
#